data_AF-A0A7R8XA22-F1
#
_entry.id   AF-A0A7R8XA22-F1
#
_cell.length_a   1.000
_cell.length_b   1.000
_cell.length_c   1.000
_cell.angle_alpha   90.00
_cell.angle_beta   90.00
_cell.angle_gamma   90.00
#
_symmetry.space_group_name_H-M   'P 1'
#
loop_
_entity.id
_entity.type
_entity.pdbx_description
1 polymer ?
#
loop_
_entity_poly.entity_id
_entity_poly.type
_entity_poly.pdbx_seq_one_letter_code
_entity_poly.pdbx_strand_id
1 'polypeptide(L)'
;MLEIIKRMNRVVQILKLLGDHILILETMTPLDFFEFRDYLAPGSGFQSLQFRLLENKLGLKQEFRIRHSTSGYKETIAQTLGDEAVRELEKSETDPSLATLVERWLERTPGLKDQGGFDFWKKFKAIVEASLYRQKTAAEAEAEEKTKEEMLLEWRRSRDQYASIFDEDIHNALTKRGERRFSLQALQGALMISFYRDVPRFNQPFQLLNLLMDIDSLITKWRYNHTMLVQRMIGSQQLGTGGSTGYQYLRSTLGDRYKVFIDLFNLSTFIIPRDSIPPLTPRMRKNLSIGWGPEDEKD
;
A
#
# COMPACT_ATOMS: atom_id res chain seq x y z
N MET A 1 -5.83 -8.46 18.32
CA MET A 1 -5.98 -8.42 16.85
C MET A 1 -7.39 -8.02 16.40
N LEU A 2 -8.42 -8.67 16.95
CA LEU A 2 -9.83 -8.42 16.57
C LEU A 2 -10.25 -6.94 16.62
N GLU A 3 -9.91 -6.22 17.69
CA GLU A 3 -10.28 -4.80 17.84
C GLU A 3 -9.68 -3.92 16.74
N ILE A 4 -8.43 -4.20 16.33
CA ILE A 4 -7.77 -3.47 15.23
C ILE A 4 -8.53 -3.73 13.93
N ILE A 5 -8.82 -4.99 13.60
CA ILE A 5 -9.55 -5.35 12.38
C ILE A 5 -10.93 -4.70 12.35
N LYS A 6 -11.66 -4.71 13.47
CA LYS A 6 -12.96 -4.03 13.59
C LYS A 6 -12.85 -2.52 13.28
N ARG A 7 -11.84 -1.85 13.82
CA ARG A 7 -11.62 -0.41 13.59
C ARG A 7 -11.16 -0.11 12.16
N MET A 8 -10.27 -0.92 11.61
CA MET A 8 -9.82 -0.79 10.22
C MET A 8 -10.96 -1.03 9.23
N ASN A 9 -11.79 -2.05 9.47
CA ASN A 9 -13.00 -2.26 8.68
C ASN A 9 -13.98 -1.09 8.81
N ARG A 10 -14.12 -0.48 10.00
CA ARG A 10 -14.92 0.74 10.16
C ARG A 10 -14.41 1.88 9.28
N VAL A 11 -13.10 2.09 9.22
CA VAL A 11 -12.50 3.10 8.32
C VAL A 11 -12.85 2.78 6.86
N VAL A 12 -12.77 1.52 6.44
CA VAL A 12 -13.20 1.08 5.10
C VAL A 12 -14.66 1.42 4.82
N GLN A 13 -15.58 1.16 5.76
CA GLN A 13 -17.00 1.50 5.57
C GLN A 13 -17.23 3.02 5.48
N ILE A 14 -16.53 3.81 6.30
CA ILE A 14 -16.60 5.28 6.24
C ILE A 14 -16.09 5.78 4.89
N LEU A 15 -14.96 5.28 4.40
CA LEU A 15 -14.40 5.68 3.11
C LEU A 15 -15.30 5.33 1.92
N LYS A 16 -16.02 4.19 1.98
CA LYS A 16 -17.05 3.86 0.98
C LYS A 16 -18.15 4.91 0.95
N LEU A 17 -18.70 5.25 2.12
CA LEU A 17 -19.75 6.26 2.25
C LEU A 17 -19.27 7.65 1.78
N LEU A 18 -18.02 8.03 2.08
CA LEU A 18 -17.43 9.27 1.58
C LEU A 18 -17.33 9.31 0.04
N GLY A 19 -17.15 8.15 -0.61
CA GLY A 19 -17.26 8.03 -2.06
C GLY A 19 -18.67 8.32 -2.56
N ASP A 20 -19.68 7.76 -1.90
CA ASP A 20 -21.09 7.94 -2.27
C ASP A 20 -21.59 9.37 -2.03
N HIS A 21 -21.03 10.10 -1.06
CA HIS A 21 -21.35 11.52 -0.83
C HIS A 21 -21.04 12.42 -2.04
N ILE A 22 -20.10 12.04 -2.91
CA ILE A 22 -19.79 12.81 -4.12
C ILE A 22 -21.00 12.82 -5.07
N LEU A 23 -21.76 11.73 -5.12
CA LEU A 23 -22.96 11.60 -5.96
C LEU A 23 -24.03 12.64 -5.59
N ILE A 24 -24.11 13.02 -4.32
CA ILE A 24 -25.02 14.07 -3.85
C ILE A 24 -24.59 15.42 -4.43
N LEU A 25 -23.29 15.71 -4.44
CA LEU A 25 -22.78 16.99 -4.96
C LEU A 25 -22.86 17.06 -6.49
N GLU A 26 -22.83 15.93 -7.18
CA GLU A 26 -23.00 15.85 -8.64
C GLU A 26 -24.41 16.22 -9.13
N THR A 27 -25.41 16.27 -8.25
CA THR A 27 -26.77 16.73 -8.61
C THR A 27 -26.83 18.23 -8.87
N MET A 28 -25.86 19.00 -8.37
CA MET A 28 -25.72 20.42 -8.69
C MET A 28 -25.22 20.59 -10.13
N THR A 29 -25.80 21.55 -10.86
CA THR A 29 -25.34 21.85 -12.23
C THR A 29 -24.10 22.76 -12.19
N PRO A 30 -23.24 22.72 -13.22
CA PRO A 30 -22.11 23.65 -13.31
C PRO A 30 -22.54 25.12 -13.38
N LEU A 31 -23.72 25.41 -13.94
CA LEU A 31 -24.28 26.76 -13.99
C LEU A 31 -24.61 27.25 -12.57
N ASP A 32 -25.34 26.46 -11.78
CA ASP A 32 -25.67 26.81 -10.39
C ASP A 32 -24.41 26.97 -9.55
N PHE A 33 -23.40 26.11 -9.75
CA PHE A 33 -22.12 26.23 -9.05
C PHE A 33 -21.41 27.55 -9.37
N PHE A 34 -21.47 27.99 -10.63
CA PHE A 34 -20.83 29.22 -11.07
C PHE A 34 -21.45 30.46 -10.41
N GLU A 35 -22.74 30.45 -10.08
CA GLU A 35 -23.43 31.58 -9.45
C GLU A 35 -22.87 31.96 -8.08
N PHE A 36 -22.32 31.01 -7.33
CA PHE A 36 -21.79 31.27 -5.99
C PHE A 36 -20.29 30.98 -5.83
N ARG A 37 -19.62 30.47 -6.86
CA ARG A 37 -18.19 30.10 -6.82
C ARG A 37 -17.29 31.24 -6.35
N ASP A 38 -17.61 32.48 -6.73
CA ASP A 38 -16.77 33.64 -6.43
C ASP A 38 -16.76 33.98 -4.92
N TYR A 39 -17.80 33.60 -4.17
CA TYR A 39 -17.82 33.74 -2.71
C TYR A 39 -16.91 32.74 -1.98
N LEU A 40 -16.45 31.70 -2.68
CA LEU A 40 -15.58 30.67 -2.10
C LEU A 40 -14.10 31.04 -2.19
N ALA A 41 -13.71 31.98 -3.05
CA ALA A 41 -12.31 32.37 -3.19
C ALA A 41 -11.82 33.16 -1.95
N PRO A 42 -10.57 32.94 -1.47
CA PRO A 42 -9.55 32.01 -1.95
C PRO A 42 -9.61 30.60 -1.33
N GLY A 43 -10.73 30.25 -0.68
CA GLY A 43 -10.95 28.98 0.00
C GLY A 43 -10.76 27.77 -0.92
N SER A 44 -10.13 26.71 -0.40
CA SER A 44 -9.89 25.48 -1.16
C SER A 44 -9.64 24.25 -0.29
N GLY A 45 -9.77 23.07 -0.90
CA GLY A 45 -9.45 21.80 -0.24
C GLY A 45 -7.99 21.66 0.23
N PHE A 46 -7.08 22.53 -0.21
CA PHE A 46 -5.71 22.58 0.33
C PHE A 46 -5.65 22.98 1.80
N GLN A 47 -6.68 23.65 2.30
CA GLN A 47 -6.83 24.10 3.67
C GLN A 47 -7.46 23.02 4.58
N SER A 48 -7.80 21.84 4.04
CA SER A 48 -8.36 20.75 4.81
C SER A 48 -7.32 20.09 5.71
N LEU A 49 -7.20 20.59 6.94
CA LEU A 49 -6.28 20.06 7.96
C LEU A 49 -6.47 18.55 8.18
N GLN A 50 -7.71 18.10 8.38
CA GLN A 50 -8.00 16.69 8.65
C GLN A 50 -7.59 15.77 7.49
N PHE A 51 -7.72 16.21 6.23
CA PHE A 51 -7.28 15.43 5.09
C PHE A 51 -5.76 15.26 5.07
N ARG A 52 -5.01 16.31 5.45
CA ARG A 52 -3.54 16.24 5.58
C ARG A 52 -3.11 15.37 6.76
N LEU A 53 -3.78 15.48 7.89
CA LEU A 53 -3.55 14.62 9.06
C LEU A 53 -3.81 13.15 8.72
N LEU A 54 -4.88 12.84 7.98
CA LEU A 54 -5.18 11.49 7.52
C LEU A 54 -4.05 10.94 6.66
N GLU A 55 -3.61 11.69 5.64
CA GLU A 55 -2.51 11.28 4.76
C GLU A 55 -1.21 11.03 5.54
N ASN A 56 -0.84 11.95 6.43
CA ASN A 56 0.39 11.85 7.23
C ASN A 56 0.33 10.66 8.19
N LYS A 57 -0.79 10.50 8.93
CA LYS A 57 -0.98 9.39 9.87
C LYS A 57 -1.09 8.03 9.18
N LEU A 58 -1.56 7.97 7.94
CA LEU A 58 -1.54 6.76 7.13
C LEU A 58 -0.09 6.37 6.80
N GLY A 59 0.73 7.35 6.40
CA GLY A 59 2.15 7.18 6.09
C GLY A 59 2.59 7.81 4.77
N LEU A 60 1.81 8.75 4.20
CA LEU A 60 2.20 9.45 2.99
C LEU A 60 3.33 10.44 3.27
N LYS A 61 4.53 10.13 2.78
CA LYS A 61 5.72 10.96 2.97
C LYS A 61 5.71 12.21 2.08
N GLN A 62 6.41 13.25 2.53
CA GLN A 62 6.45 14.55 1.87
C GLN A 62 7.06 14.47 0.46
N GLU A 63 8.09 13.65 0.26
CA GLU A 63 8.78 13.48 -1.02
C GLU A 63 7.91 12.86 -2.11
N PHE A 64 6.82 12.16 -1.75
CA PHE A 64 5.89 11.57 -2.71
C PHE A 64 4.79 12.55 -3.15
N ARG A 65 4.62 13.66 -2.43
CA ARG A 65 3.59 14.65 -2.73
C ARG A 65 4.00 15.48 -3.93
N ILE A 66 3.03 15.69 -4.82
CA ILE A 66 3.22 16.53 -6.00
C ILE A 66 3.07 17.99 -5.58
N ARG A 67 4.07 18.80 -5.91
CA ARG A 67 4.04 20.25 -5.70
C ARG A 67 3.14 20.91 -6.74
N HIS A 68 2.29 21.82 -6.30
CA HIS A 68 1.36 22.56 -7.16
C HIS A 68 1.53 24.08 -7.06
N SER A 69 2.26 24.56 -6.07
CA SER A 69 2.61 25.95 -5.82
C SER A 69 4.05 26.05 -5.34
N THR A 70 4.59 27.27 -5.36
CA THR A 70 5.86 27.63 -4.70
C THR A 70 5.80 27.36 -3.19
N SER A 71 4.63 27.58 -2.59
CA SER A 71 4.34 27.35 -1.18
C SER A 71 3.96 25.89 -0.89
N GLY A 72 4.50 25.30 0.17
CA GLY A 72 4.17 23.93 0.59
C GLY A 72 2.78 23.85 1.25
N TYR A 73 2.21 22.64 1.36
CA TYR A 73 0.88 22.46 1.97
C TYR A 73 0.79 22.98 3.42
N LYS A 74 1.91 22.97 4.17
CA LYS A 74 2.00 23.55 5.52
C LYS A 74 1.83 25.06 5.52
N GLU A 75 2.36 25.74 4.52
CA GLU A 75 2.27 27.20 4.41
C GLU A 75 0.83 27.63 4.14
N THR A 76 0.11 26.91 3.29
CA THR A 76 -1.33 27.10 3.10
C THR A 76 -2.11 26.96 4.41
N ILE A 77 -1.75 25.98 5.24
CA ILE A 77 -2.40 25.77 6.54
C ILE A 77 -2.00 26.84 7.54
N ALA A 78 -0.73 27.25 7.59
CA ALA A 78 -0.26 28.34 8.45
C ALA A 78 -1.02 29.65 8.17
N GLN A 79 -1.19 29.99 6.90
CA GLN A 79 -1.88 31.20 6.46
C GLN A 79 -3.38 31.19 6.79
N THR A 80 -3.99 30.02 6.99
CA THR A 80 -5.46 29.89 7.05
C THR A 80 -5.98 29.45 8.41
N LEU A 81 -5.24 28.59 9.12
CA LEU A 81 -5.64 28.01 10.41
C LEU A 81 -4.65 28.38 11.54
N GLY A 82 -3.57 29.07 11.23
CA GLY A 82 -2.59 29.54 12.21
C GLY A 82 -1.64 28.47 12.73
N ASP A 83 -0.78 28.87 13.66
CA ASP A 83 0.37 28.07 14.11
C ASP A 83 -0.01 26.79 14.86
N GLU A 84 -1.19 26.75 15.49
CA GLU A 84 -1.65 25.55 16.20
C GLU A 84 -1.91 24.38 15.24
N ALA A 85 -2.57 24.65 14.11
CA ALA A 85 -2.79 23.66 13.07
C ALA A 85 -1.47 23.19 12.43
N VAL A 86 -0.49 24.08 12.31
CA VAL A 86 0.85 23.74 11.81
C VAL A 86 1.56 22.80 12.78
N ARG A 87 1.51 23.08 14.10
CA ARG A 87 2.07 22.19 15.12
C ARG A 87 1.43 20.81 15.08
N GLU A 88 0.12 20.73 14.87
CA GLU A 88 -0.57 19.44 14.71
C GLU A 88 -0.10 18.68 13.46
N LEU A 89 0.11 19.37 12.33
CA LEU A 89 0.67 18.79 11.12
C LEU A 89 2.09 18.27 11.32
N GLU A 90 2.97 19.07 11.91
CA GLU A 90 4.35 18.67 12.19
C GLU A 90 4.40 17.47 13.14
N LYS A 91 3.52 17.44 14.14
CA LYS A 91 3.35 16.27 14.99
C LYS A 91 2.90 15.04 14.18
N SER A 92 1.97 15.20 13.24
CA SER A 92 1.50 14.09 12.40
C SER A 92 2.55 13.53 11.45
N GLU A 93 3.57 14.31 11.07
CA GLU A 93 4.71 13.86 10.26
C GLU A 93 5.79 13.16 11.07
N THR A 94 5.92 13.50 12.35
CA THR A 94 6.96 12.99 13.25
C THR A 94 6.51 11.79 14.06
N ASP A 95 5.24 11.75 14.47
CA ASP A 95 4.64 10.60 15.13
C ASP A 95 4.70 9.36 14.22
N PRO A 96 4.90 8.15 14.77
CA PRO A 96 4.89 6.92 13.97
C PRO A 96 3.58 6.75 13.20
N SER A 97 3.68 6.78 11.88
CA SER A 97 2.55 6.52 10.98
C SER A 97 2.04 5.08 11.10
N LEU A 98 0.81 4.83 10.62
CA LEU A 98 0.26 3.48 10.52
C LEU A 98 1.18 2.57 9.68
N ALA A 99 1.72 3.08 8.57
CA ALA A 99 2.68 2.34 7.75
C ALA A 99 3.92 1.91 8.54
N THR A 100 4.51 2.83 9.31
CA THR A 100 5.67 2.53 10.17
C THR A 100 5.35 1.49 11.24
N LEU A 101 4.18 1.57 11.87
CA LEU A 101 3.76 0.62 12.90
C LEU A 101 3.47 -0.78 12.31
N VAL A 102 2.83 -0.83 11.13
CA VAL A 102 2.57 -2.06 10.39
C VAL A 102 3.88 -2.70 9.95
N GLU A 103 4.82 -1.93 9.39
CA GLU A 103 6.15 -2.39 9.01
C GLU A 103 6.87 -3.07 10.19
N ARG A 104 6.99 -2.37 11.33
CA ARG A 104 7.60 -2.94 12.55
C ARG A 104 6.90 -4.22 13.01
N TRP A 105 5.58 -4.29 12.87
CA TRP A 105 4.81 -5.49 13.22
C TRP A 105 5.09 -6.65 12.25
N LEU A 106 5.15 -6.38 10.95
CA LEU A 106 5.50 -7.36 9.91
C LEU A 106 6.91 -7.93 10.10
N GLU A 107 7.86 -7.10 10.52
CA GLU A 107 9.24 -7.56 10.80
C GLU A 107 9.31 -8.61 11.91
N ARG A 108 8.32 -8.64 12.81
CA ARG A 108 8.20 -9.61 13.91
C ARG A 108 7.32 -10.82 13.56
N THR A 109 6.99 -11.01 12.28
CA THR A 109 6.18 -12.15 11.84
C THR A 109 6.90 -13.46 12.21
N PRO A 110 6.25 -14.39 12.94
CA PRO A 110 6.89 -15.64 13.35
C PRO A 110 7.25 -16.48 12.12
N GLY A 111 8.51 -16.89 11.99
CA GLY A 111 9.01 -17.78 10.93
C GLY A 111 9.93 -17.18 9.88
N LEU A 112 10.21 -15.88 9.96
CA LEU A 112 11.07 -15.18 8.99
C LEU A 112 12.56 -15.50 9.11
N LYS A 113 13.05 -15.58 10.35
CA LYS A 113 14.43 -15.96 10.69
C LYS A 113 14.39 -17.17 11.63
N ASP A 114 15.53 -17.64 12.10
CA ASP A 114 15.70 -18.80 13.02
C ASP A 114 14.89 -18.73 14.35
N GLN A 115 14.06 -17.70 14.52
CA GLN A 115 12.99 -17.62 15.51
C GLN A 115 11.97 -18.75 15.29
N GLY A 116 12.22 -19.89 15.94
CA GLY A 116 11.38 -21.09 15.87
C GLY A 116 11.81 -22.12 14.82
N GLY A 117 12.95 -21.93 14.16
CA GLY A 117 13.59 -22.93 13.28
C GLY A 117 12.89 -23.23 11.95
N PHE A 118 11.99 -22.36 11.47
CA PHE A 118 11.31 -22.56 10.18
C PHE A 118 12.10 -21.99 8.99
N ASP A 119 12.67 -20.79 9.13
CA ASP A 119 13.38 -20.05 8.08
C ASP A 119 12.61 -20.04 6.74
N PHE A 120 11.48 -19.33 6.75
CA PHE A 120 10.61 -19.17 5.59
C PHE A 120 11.37 -18.67 4.38
N TRP A 121 12.25 -17.66 4.57
CA TRP A 121 12.89 -16.98 3.47
C TRP A 121 13.87 -17.87 2.71
N LYS A 122 14.70 -18.64 3.43
CA LYS A 122 15.61 -19.61 2.81
C LYS A 122 14.85 -20.69 2.05
N LYS A 123 13.76 -21.23 2.61
CA LYS A 123 12.93 -22.24 1.95
C LYS A 123 12.26 -21.69 0.71
N PHE A 124 11.69 -20.48 0.79
CA PHE A 124 11.06 -19.81 -0.33
C PHE A 124 12.06 -19.55 -1.47
N LYS A 125 13.25 -19.01 -1.15
CA LYS A 125 14.33 -18.80 -2.12
C LYS A 125 14.73 -20.10 -2.84
N ALA A 126 14.95 -21.18 -2.10
CA ALA A 126 15.32 -22.48 -2.68
C ALA A 126 14.25 -23.01 -3.66
N ILE A 127 12.97 -22.84 -3.34
CA ILE A 127 11.85 -23.26 -4.19
C ILE A 127 11.80 -22.45 -5.48
N VAL A 128 11.96 -21.12 -5.37
CA VAL A 128 11.97 -20.23 -6.54
C VAL A 128 13.18 -20.53 -7.42
N GLU A 129 14.38 -20.69 -6.85
CA GLU A 129 15.59 -21.04 -7.59
C GLU A 129 15.44 -22.38 -8.33
N ALA A 130 14.87 -23.40 -7.68
CA ALA A 130 14.57 -24.68 -8.32
C ALA A 130 13.54 -24.54 -9.46
N SER A 131 12.54 -23.67 -9.29
CA SER A 131 11.55 -23.38 -10.33
C SER A 131 12.18 -22.66 -11.53
N LEU A 132 12.99 -21.63 -11.29
CA LEU A 132 13.70 -20.89 -12.32
C LEU A 132 14.70 -21.78 -13.07
N TYR A 133 15.35 -22.72 -12.37
CA TYR A 133 16.22 -23.70 -13.00
C TYR A 133 15.45 -24.62 -13.96
N ARG A 134 14.32 -25.19 -13.50
CA ARG A 134 13.46 -26.03 -14.36
C ARG A 134 12.93 -25.28 -15.58
N GLN A 135 12.47 -24.04 -15.40
CA GLN A 135 12.01 -23.19 -16.50
C GLN A 135 13.12 -22.96 -17.53
N LYS A 136 14.34 -22.66 -17.07
CA LYS A 136 15.49 -22.48 -17.94
C LYS A 136 15.82 -23.75 -18.72
N THR A 137 15.92 -24.91 -18.05
CA THR A 137 16.23 -26.18 -18.71
C THR A 137 15.16 -26.57 -19.72
N ALA A 138 13.88 -26.34 -19.41
CA ALA A 138 12.78 -26.58 -20.35
C ALA A 138 12.88 -25.66 -21.58
N ALA A 139 13.19 -24.38 -21.38
CA ALA A 139 13.40 -23.44 -22.48
C ALA A 139 14.61 -23.82 -23.35
N GLU A 140 15.72 -24.25 -22.75
CA GLU A 140 16.91 -24.68 -23.48
C GLU A 140 16.71 -25.98 -24.27
N ALA A 141 15.79 -26.85 -23.82
CA ALA A 141 15.43 -28.10 -24.48
C ALA A 141 14.36 -27.93 -25.58
N GLU A 142 13.77 -26.74 -25.73
CA GLU A 142 12.78 -26.45 -26.76
C GLU A 142 13.42 -26.49 -28.16
N ALA A 143 12.75 -27.16 -29.09
CA ALA A 143 13.24 -27.40 -30.44
C ALA A 143 12.89 -26.25 -31.40
N GLU A 144 11.75 -25.59 -31.20
CA GLU A 144 11.35 -24.45 -32.01
C GLU A 144 12.05 -23.16 -31.53
N GLU A 145 12.93 -22.60 -32.35
CA GLU A 145 13.78 -21.45 -31.98
C GLU A 145 12.96 -20.23 -31.51
N LYS A 146 11.83 -19.95 -32.16
CA LYS A 146 10.95 -18.83 -31.76
C LYS A 146 10.38 -19.04 -30.36
N THR A 147 9.83 -20.22 -30.08
CA THR A 147 9.26 -20.58 -28.77
C THR A 147 10.34 -20.58 -27.70
N LYS A 148 11.54 -21.09 -28.01
CA LYS A 148 12.70 -21.03 -27.14
C LYS A 148 13.10 -19.61 -26.76
N GLU A 149 13.17 -18.68 -27.72
CA GLU A 149 13.47 -17.28 -27.47
C GLU A 149 12.43 -16.63 -26.55
N GLU A 150 11.14 -16.88 -26.79
CA GLU A 150 10.03 -16.39 -25.96
C GLU A 150 10.11 -16.92 -24.52
N MET A 151 10.34 -18.23 -24.36
CA MET A 151 10.50 -18.88 -23.04
C MET A 151 11.72 -18.35 -22.28
N LEU A 152 12.86 -18.16 -22.96
CA LEU A 152 14.07 -17.60 -22.35
C LEU A 152 13.87 -16.14 -21.92
N LEU A 153 13.09 -15.36 -22.68
CA LEU A 153 12.74 -13.98 -22.32
C LEU A 153 11.84 -13.96 -21.07
N GLU A 154 10.83 -14.81 -21.01
CA GLU A 154 9.95 -14.95 -19.83
C GLU A 154 10.72 -15.40 -18.59
N TRP A 155 11.63 -16.36 -18.75
CA TRP A 155 12.53 -16.80 -17.69
C TRP A 155 13.41 -15.64 -17.17
N ARG A 156 14.03 -14.85 -18.07
CA ARG A 156 14.84 -13.68 -17.67
C ARG A 156 14.01 -12.67 -16.87
N ARG A 157 12.80 -12.35 -17.33
CA ARG A 157 11.88 -11.45 -16.63
C ARG A 157 11.54 -11.98 -15.23
N SER A 158 11.18 -13.26 -15.13
CA SER A 158 10.86 -13.91 -13.85
C SER A 158 12.07 -13.89 -12.91
N ARG A 159 13.26 -14.23 -13.42
CA ARG A 159 14.52 -14.18 -12.65
C ARG A 159 14.77 -12.77 -12.09
N ASP A 160 14.69 -11.74 -12.93
CA ASP A 160 14.98 -10.36 -12.53
C ASP A 160 13.93 -9.84 -11.52
N GLN A 161 12.67 -10.24 -11.71
CA GLN A 161 11.59 -9.98 -10.78
C GLN A 161 11.87 -10.58 -9.40
N TYR A 162 12.25 -11.85 -9.30
CA TYR A 162 12.60 -12.47 -8.01
C TYR A 162 13.93 -11.96 -7.43
N ALA A 163 14.92 -11.65 -8.28
CA ALA A 163 16.16 -11.02 -7.84
C ALA A 163 15.88 -9.71 -7.09
N SER A 164 14.86 -8.95 -7.51
CA SER A 164 14.46 -7.71 -6.84
C SER A 164 14.07 -7.88 -5.37
N ILE A 165 13.66 -9.08 -4.92
CA ILE A 165 13.35 -9.34 -3.52
C ILE A 165 14.43 -10.13 -2.80
N PHE A 166 15.22 -10.97 -3.50
CA PHE A 166 16.27 -11.76 -2.87
C PHE A 166 17.61 -11.03 -2.72
N ASP A 167 17.83 -9.97 -3.50
CA ASP A 167 18.98 -9.09 -3.40
C ASP A 167 18.61 -7.85 -2.58
N GLU A 168 19.30 -7.67 -1.46
CA GLU A 168 19.04 -6.59 -0.51
C GLU A 168 19.43 -5.22 -1.10
N ASP A 169 20.48 -5.13 -1.92
CA ASP A 169 20.91 -3.89 -2.54
C ASP A 169 19.89 -3.42 -3.59
N ILE A 170 19.37 -4.36 -4.40
CA ILE A 170 18.31 -4.05 -5.38
C ILE A 170 17.04 -3.60 -4.64
N HIS A 171 16.65 -4.31 -3.57
CA HIS A 171 15.49 -3.92 -2.77
C HIS A 171 15.66 -2.50 -2.19
N ASN A 172 16.81 -2.22 -1.58
CA ASN A 172 17.11 -0.92 -0.97
C ASN A 172 17.14 0.21 -2.01
N ALA A 173 17.64 -0.06 -3.22
CA ALA A 173 17.59 0.89 -4.31
C ALA A 173 16.14 1.24 -4.70
N LEU A 174 15.25 0.26 -4.79
CA LEU A 174 13.82 0.47 -5.08
C LEU A 174 13.12 1.27 -3.97
N THR A 175 13.45 1.01 -2.71
CA THR A 175 12.92 1.76 -1.56
C THR A 175 13.41 3.21 -1.60
N LYS A 176 14.69 3.45 -1.89
CA LYS A 176 15.26 4.81 -2.03
C LYS A 176 14.62 5.62 -3.16
N ARG A 177 14.26 4.96 -4.27
CA ARG A 177 13.55 5.60 -5.39
C ARG A 177 12.06 5.81 -5.13
N GLY A 178 11.51 5.27 -4.05
CA GLY A 178 10.08 5.36 -3.77
C GLY A 178 9.22 4.44 -4.64
N GLU A 179 9.79 3.34 -5.12
CA GLU A 179 9.03 2.26 -5.79
C GLU A 179 8.56 1.20 -4.79
N ARG A 180 9.24 1.10 -3.64
CA ARG A 180 8.82 0.32 -2.47
C ARG A 180 8.71 1.19 -1.22
N ARG A 181 8.03 0.72 -0.20
CA ARG A 181 7.81 1.42 1.08
C ARG A 181 8.34 0.61 2.26
N PHE A 182 8.08 -0.69 2.25
CA PHE A 182 8.49 -1.62 3.30
C PHE A 182 9.97 -1.96 3.25
N SER A 183 10.53 -2.19 4.45
CA SER A 183 11.79 -2.91 4.63
C SER A 183 11.70 -4.33 4.03
N LEU A 184 12.86 -4.90 3.68
CA LEU A 184 12.92 -6.25 3.15
C LEU A 184 12.29 -7.26 4.13
N GLN A 185 12.58 -7.13 5.42
CA GLN A 185 12.04 -8.05 6.43
C GLN A 185 10.52 -7.90 6.61
N ALA A 186 9.96 -6.69 6.50
CA ALA A 186 8.52 -6.49 6.50
C ALA A 186 7.85 -7.12 5.26
N LEU A 187 8.46 -7.00 4.08
CA LEU A 187 8.00 -7.64 2.86
C LEU A 187 7.95 -9.17 2.99
N GLN A 188 9.00 -9.76 3.60
CA GLN A 188 9.04 -11.19 3.91
C GLN A 188 7.89 -11.60 4.85
N GLY A 189 7.62 -10.79 5.89
CA GLY A 189 6.48 -10.96 6.81
C GLY A 189 5.15 -10.97 6.09
N ALA A 190 4.94 -10.03 5.18
CA ALA A 190 3.69 -9.92 4.44
C ALA A 190 3.49 -11.10 3.47
N LEU A 191 4.56 -11.57 2.80
CA LEU A 191 4.52 -12.79 1.98
C LEU A 191 4.19 -14.03 2.84
N MET A 192 4.82 -14.15 4.00
CA MET A 192 4.56 -15.27 4.91
C MET A 192 3.09 -15.31 5.35
N ILE A 193 2.54 -14.19 5.79
CA ILE A 193 1.11 -14.09 6.16
C ILE A 193 0.22 -14.47 4.96
N SER A 194 0.58 -14.03 3.75
CA SER A 194 -0.21 -14.26 2.53
C SER A 194 -0.23 -15.73 2.10
N PHE A 195 0.90 -16.43 2.21
CA PHE A 195 1.00 -17.86 1.88
C PHE A 195 0.34 -18.76 2.92
N TYR A 196 0.45 -18.42 4.21
CA TYR A 196 -0.09 -19.24 5.30
C TYR A 196 -1.37 -18.67 5.91
N ARG A 197 -2.13 -17.89 5.14
CA ARG A 197 -3.38 -17.21 5.58
C ARG A 197 -4.45 -18.14 6.15
N ASP A 198 -4.44 -19.40 5.73
CA ASP A 198 -5.41 -20.43 6.14
C ASP A 198 -5.09 -20.98 7.56
N VAL A 199 -3.95 -20.58 8.14
CA VAL A 199 -3.54 -20.97 9.50
C VAL A 199 -4.17 -20.04 10.54
N PRO A 200 -4.69 -20.55 11.68
CA PRO A 200 -5.44 -19.74 12.65
C PRO A 200 -4.76 -18.44 13.09
N ARG A 201 -3.46 -18.47 13.41
CA ARG A 201 -2.73 -17.26 13.83
C ARG A 201 -2.50 -16.25 12.71
N PHE A 202 -2.59 -16.64 11.44
CA PHE A 202 -2.39 -15.73 10.29
C PHE A 202 -3.69 -15.31 9.59
N ASN A 203 -4.82 -15.94 9.89
CA ASN A 203 -6.12 -15.53 9.34
C ASN A 203 -6.44 -14.05 9.60
N GLN A 204 -6.34 -13.62 10.86
CA GLN A 204 -6.60 -12.24 11.25
C GLN A 204 -5.54 -11.25 10.72
N PRO A 205 -4.22 -11.53 10.82
CA PRO A 205 -3.18 -10.78 10.10
C PRO A 205 -3.46 -10.58 8.61
N PHE A 206 -3.89 -11.63 7.90
CA PHE A 206 -4.21 -11.53 6.47
C PHE A 206 -5.40 -10.61 6.21
N GLN A 207 -6.46 -10.67 7.05
CA GLN A 207 -7.57 -9.72 6.97
C GLN A 207 -7.11 -8.27 7.17
N LEU A 208 -6.18 -8.01 8.10
CA LEU A 208 -5.61 -6.68 8.28
C LEU A 208 -4.91 -6.19 7.01
N LEU A 209 -4.09 -7.03 6.36
CA LEU A 209 -3.41 -6.66 5.12
C LEU A 209 -4.39 -6.30 4.00
N ASN A 210 -5.49 -7.05 3.86
CA ASN A 210 -6.54 -6.73 2.90
C ASN A 210 -7.21 -5.38 3.22
N LEU A 211 -7.54 -5.12 4.49
CA LEU A 211 -8.16 -3.85 4.89
C LEU A 211 -7.23 -2.64 4.64
N LEU A 212 -5.90 -2.80 4.74
CA LEU A 212 -4.94 -1.75 4.39
C LEU A 212 -4.96 -1.46 2.89
N MET A 213 -5.01 -2.49 2.04
CA MET A 213 -5.18 -2.33 0.59
C MET A 213 -6.55 -1.71 0.24
N ASP A 214 -7.61 -2.08 0.95
CA ASP A 214 -8.94 -1.49 0.76
C ASP A 214 -8.94 0.01 1.07
N ILE A 215 -8.26 0.43 2.14
CA ILE A 215 -8.14 1.85 2.50
C ILE A 215 -7.42 2.64 1.41
N ASP A 216 -6.26 2.18 0.93
CA ASP A 216 -5.55 2.84 -0.18
C ASP A 216 -6.43 2.91 -1.43
N SER A 217 -7.08 1.79 -1.79
CA SER A 217 -7.95 1.72 -2.96
C SER A 217 -9.11 2.71 -2.86
N LEU A 218 -9.73 2.82 -1.69
CA LEU A 218 -10.86 3.72 -1.47
C LEU A 218 -10.43 5.20 -1.43
N ILE A 219 -9.26 5.53 -0.87
CA ILE A 219 -8.72 6.88 -0.95
C ILE A 219 -8.43 7.26 -2.41
N THR A 220 -7.83 6.36 -3.21
CA THR A 220 -7.60 6.61 -4.64
C THR A 220 -8.92 6.76 -5.40
N LYS A 221 -9.93 5.92 -5.12
CA LYS A 221 -11.27 6.06 -5.71
C LYS A 221 -11.94 7.39 -5.35
N TRP A 222 -11.84 7.81 -4.09
CA TRP A 222 -12.35 9.11 -3.66
C TRP A 222 -11.66 10.26 -4.41
N ARG A 223 -10.32 10.23 -4.57
CA ARG A 223 -9.58 11.23 -5.37
C ARG A 223 -10.03 11.23 -6.82
N TYR A 224 -10.27 10.06 -7.41
CA TYR A 224 -10.73 9.93 -8.78
C TYR A 224 -12.13 10.53 -8.96
N ASN A 225 -13.09 10.14 -8.12
CA ASN A 225 -14.45 10.70 -8.13
C ASN A 225 -14.41 12.22 -7.93
N HIS A 226 -13.61 12.72 -6.99
CA HIS A 226 -13.42 14.15 -6.79
C HIS A 226 -12.84 14.84 -8.03
N THR A 227 -11.88 14.21 -8.71
CA THR A 227 -11.31 14.73 -9.97
C THR A 227 -12.37 14.82 -11.07
N MET A 228 -13.25 13.82 -11.19
CA MET A 228 -14.35 13.82 -12.17
C MET A 228 -15.39 14.90 -11.85
N LEU A 229 -15.79 15.02 -10.59
CA LEU A 229 -16.67 16.10 -10.12
C LEU A 229 -16.09 17.48 -10.47
N VAL A 230 -14.81 17.72 -10.18
CA VAL A 230 -14.15 19.00 -10.50
C VAL A 230 -14.12 19.24 -12.01
N GLN A 231 -13.81 18.21 -12.81
CA GLN A 231 -13.84 18.34 -14.27
C GLN A 231 -15.24 18.71 -14.78
N ARG A 232 -16.30 18.15 -14.19
CA ARG A 232 -17.70 18.50 -14.50
C ARG A 232 -18.02 19.94 -14.10
N MET A 233 -17.59 20.38 -12.92
CA MET A 233 -17.95 21.70 -12.35
C MET A 233 -17.19 22.87 -12.97
N ILE A 234 -15.90 22.72 -13.27
CA ILE A 234 -15.04 23.83 -13.73
C ILE A 234 -14.22 23.50 -15.01
N GLY A 235 -14.48 22.36 -15.63
CA GLY A 235 -13.72 21.92 -16.80
C GLY A 235 -12.26 21.56 -16.49
N SER A 236 -11.43 21.51 -17.53
CA SER A 236 -10.02 21.08 -17.43
C SER A 236 -9.00 22.23 -17.44
N GLN A 237 -9.45 23.45 -17.76
CA GLN A 237 -8.58 24.61 -17.97
C GLN A 237 -8.75 25.70 -16.90
N GLN A 238 -9.87 25.69 -16.18
CA GLN A 238 -10.11 26.69 -15.14
C GLN A 238 -9.24 26.39 -13.92
N LEU A 239 -8.56 27.42 -13.41
CA LEU A 239 -7.74 27.32 -12.21
C LEU A 239 -8.62 27.05 -10.98
N GLY A 240 -8.09 26.27 -10.04
CA GLY A 240 -8.73 26.11 -8.74
C GLY A 240 -8.67 27.40 -7.94
N THR A 241 -9.66 27.64 -7.09
CA THR A 241 -9.70 28.82 -6.19
C THR A 241 -8.49 28.89 -5.26
N GLY A 242 -7.87 27.74 -4.95
CA GLY A 242 -6.62 27.64 -4.18
C GLY A 242 -5.33 27.78 -4.98
N GLY A 243 -5.37 28.26 -6.23
CA GLY A 243 -4.17 28.56 -7.03
C GLY A 243 -3.52 27.40 -7.77
N SER A 244 -4.05 26.17 -7.66
CA SER A 244 -3.58 25.03 -8.46
C SER A 244 -4.13 25.06 -9.90
N THR A 245 -3.54 24.22 -10.77
CA THR A 245 -4.07 23.91 -12.13
C THR A 245 -5.40 23.15 -12.13
N GLY A 246 -6.09 23.08 -10.98
CA GLY A 246 -7.40 22.48 -10.81
C GLY A 246 -7.38 20.99 -11.14
N TYR A 247 -8.10 20.62 -12.20
CA TYR A 247 -8.22 19.25 -12.67
C TYR A 247 -6.87 18.55 -12.89
N GLN A 248 -5.88 19.23 -13.50
CA GLN A 248 -4.60 18.59 -13.85
C GLN A 248 -3.80 18.21 -12.60
N TYR A 249 -3.78 19.08 -11.58
CA TYR A 249 -3.18 18.75 -10.29
C TYR A 249 -3.88 17.55 -9.65
N LEU A 250 -5.22 17.56 -9.57
CA LEU A 250 -5.97 16.46 -8.95
C LEU A 250 -5.71 15.12 -9.64
N ARG A 251 -5.72 15.11 -10.99
CA ARG A 251 -5.39 13.94 -11.80
C ARG A 251 -3.99 13.41 -11.50
N SER A 252 -3.01 14.30 -11.26
CA SER A 252 -1.65 13.88 -10.90
C SER A 252 -1.59 13.14 -9.55
N THR A 253 -2.54 13.40 -8.64
CA THR A 253 -2.60 12.72 -7.33
C THR A 253 -3.13 11.28 -7.38
N LEU A 254 -3.55 10.80 -8.56
CA LEU A 254 -4.09 9.44 -8.75
C LEU A 254 -3.00 8.37 -8.92
N GLY A 255 -1.74 8.78 -9.06
CA GLY A 255 -0.62 7.83 -9.23
C GLY A 255 -0.22 7.10 -7.94
N ASP A 256 0.52 6.00 -8.11
CA ASP A 256 0.97 5.13 -7.01
C ASP A 256 1.88 5.83 -5.99
N ARG A 257 2.38 7.03 -6.30
CA ARG A 257 3.07 7.90 -5.33
C ARG A 257 2.24 8.13 -4.06
N TYR A 258 0.91 8.20 -4.19
CA TYR A 258 0.00 8.42 -3.07
C TYR A 258 -0.48 7.13 -2.39
N LYS A 259 -0.15 5.94 -2.91
CA LYS A 259 -0.48 4.66 -2.27
C LYS A 259 0.57 4.33 -1.21
N VAL A 260 0.12 4.19 0.03
CA VAL A 260 1.00 4.00 1.18
C VAL A 260 1.44 2.54 1.32
N PHE A 261 0.55 1.60 1.02
CA PHE A 261 0.76 0.16 1.10
C PHE A 261 0.93 -0.48 -0.28
N ILE A 262 1.56 0.24 -1.23
CA ILE A 262 1.80 -0.24 -2.61
C ILE A 262 2.47 -1.62 -2.65
N ASP A 263 3.35 -1.92 -1.69
CA ASP A 263 4.03 -3.22 -1.60
C ASP A 263 3.05 -4.38 -1.40
N LEU A 264 1.94 -4.17 -0.66
CA LEU A 264 0.92 -5.20 -0.45
C LEU A 264 0.22 -5.60 -1.77
N PHE A 265 -0.09 -4.63 -2.62
CA PHE A 265 -0.64 -4.90 -3.96
C PHE A 265 0.35 -5.67 -4.81
N ASN A 266 1.62 -5.26 -4.75
CA ASN A 266 2.70 -5.84 -5.52
C ASN A 266 3.19 -7.19 -4.98
N LEU A 267 2.69 -7.69 -3.85
CA LEU A 267 2.96 -9.06 -3.39
C LEU A 267 2.47 -10.12 -4.38
N SER A 268 1.38 -9.82 -5.10
CA SER A 268 0.77 -10.72 -6.07
C SER A 268 1.75 -11.15 -7.17
N THR A 269 2.71 -10.28 -7.45
CA THR A 269 3.85 -10.47 -8.34
C THR A 269 4.74 -11.67 -7.99
N PHE A 270 4.79 -12.05 -6.70
CA PHE A 270 5.70 -13.07 -6.18
C PHE A 270 4.98 -14.33 -5.70
N ILE A 271 3.71 -14.50 -6.08
CA ILE A 271 2.93 -15.68 -5.74
C ILE A 271 3.44 -16.88 -6.53
N ILE A 272 3.63 -18.00 -5.84
CA ILE A 272 3.96 -19.30 -6.41
C ILE A 272 2.76 -20.26 -6.29
N PRO A 273 2.71 -21.34 -7.09
CA PRO A 273 1.68 -22.38 -6.96
C PRO A 273 1.57 -22.90 -5.53
N ARG A 274 0.35 -23.22 -5.08
CA ARG A 274 0.10 -23.64 -3.68
C ARG A 274 0.92 -24.86 -3.27
N ASP A 275 1.07 -25.83 -4.17
CA ASP A 275 1.82 -27.07 -3.90
C ASP A 275 3.33 -26.84 -3.73
N SER A 276 3.82 -25.69 -4.22
CA SER A 276 5.21 -25.27 -4.07
C SER A 276 5.45 -24.49 -2.78
N ILE A 277 4.42 -24.11 -2.01
CA ILE A 277 4.60 -23.38 -0.76
C ILE A 277 5.30 -24.30 0.26
N PRO A 278 6.37 -23.85 0.96
CA PRO A 278 7.07 -24.71 1.91
C PRO A 278 6.11 -25.24 2.99
N PRO A 279 6.01 -26.56 3.22
CA PRO A 279 5.12 -27.07 4.24
C PRO A 279 5.59 -26.67 5.63
N LEU A 280 4.66 -26.26 6.49
CA LEU A 280 4.96 -25.92 7.88
C LEU A 280 5.47 -27.16 8.63
N THR A 281 6.57 -27.01 9.37
CA THR A 281 7.08 -28.06 10.27
C THR A 281 6.07 -28.32 11.40
N PRO A 282 6.04 -29.51 12.03
CA PRO A 282 5.13 -29.79 13.14
C PRO A 282 5.22 -28.77 14.27
N ARG A 283 6.45 -28.37 14.64
CA ARG A 283 6.71 -27.30 15.63
C ARG A 283 6.09 -25.97 15.20
N MET A 284 6.28 -25.58 13.93
CA MET A 284 5.73 -24.33 13.43
C MET A 284 4.20 -24.36 13.34
N ARG A 285 3.61 -25.50 12.95
CA ARG A 285 2.16 -25.70 12.94
C ARG A 285 1.58 -25.57 14.34
N LYS A 286 2.22 -26.13 15.37
CA LYS A 286 1.83 -25.98 16.77
C LYS A 286 1.98 -24.52 17.25
N ASN A 287 3.06 -23.86 16.88
CA ASN A 287 3.24 -22.45 17.22
C ASN A 287 2.18 -21.56 16.55
N LEU A 288 1.78 -21.88 15.33
CA LEU A 288 0.79 -21.11 14.55
C LEU A 288 -0.67 -21.54 14.80
N SER A 289 -0.91 -22.60 15.57
CA SER A 289 -2.24 -22.98 16.02
C SER A 289 -2.66 -22.15 17.23
N ILE A 290 -3.98 -22.07 17.45
CA ILE A 290 -4.54 -21.54 18.69
C ILE A 290 -4.64 -22.74 19.62
N GLY A 291 -3.54 -23.12 20.27
CA GLY A 291 -3.57 -24.17 21.28
C GLY A 291 -4.36 -23.70 22.50
N TRP A 292 -5.50 -24.35 22.78
CA TRP A 292 -6.06 -24.44 24.13
C TRP A 292 -5.59 -25.78 24.71
N GLY A 293 -4.80 -25.74 25.79
CA GLY A 293 -4.30 -26.91 26.51
C GLY A 293 -3.05 -26.53 27.33
N PRO A 294 -2.90 -27.03 28.58
CA PRO A 294 -1.85 -26.55 29.48
C PRO A 294 -0.46 -26.82 28.90
N GLU A 295 0.40 -25.81 29.00
CA GLU A 295 1.84 -26.03 28.95
C GLU A 295 2.20 -26.88 30.19
N ASP A 296 3.03 -27.89 29.98
CA ASP A 296 3.53 -28.86 30.96
C ASP A 296 2.64 -30.08 31.27
N GLU A 297 2.86 -31.15 30.51
CA GLU A 297 3.13 -32.46 31.12
C GLU A 297 4.40 -33.00 30.43
N LYS A 298 5.52 -32.84 31.13
CA LYS A 298 6.68 -33.72 30.98
C LYS A 298 6.33 -35.00 31.74
N ASP A 299 6.35 -36.12 31.05
CA ASP A 299 6.75 -37.43 31.58
C ASP A 299 7.58 -38.14 30.52
#